data_AF-A0A9J6ENN2-F1
#
_entry.id   AF-A0A9J6ENN2-F1
#
_cell.length_a   1.000
_cell.length_b   1.000
_cell.length_c   1.000
_cell.angle_alpha   90.00
_cell.angle_beta   90.00
_cell.angle_gamma   90.00
#
_symmetry.space_group_name_H-M   'P 1'
#
loop_
_entity.id
_entity.type
_entity.pdbx_description
1 polymer ?
#
loop_
_entity_poly.entity_id
_entity_poly.type
_entity_poly.pdbx_seq_one_letter_code
_entity_poly.pdbx_strand_id
1 'polypeptide(L)'
;MDSSSHTGEIVKVVLLCVLWYGISSGNNVVGKVVLNSFPYPLTVTMVQLFSITVYSGPVFALWGIRPYLDLEWGTYMRCIVPLACGKFFSSLTSHVSLWKVPVSYAHTVKATMPLFTVVLSRIILKEKQTWTVYASLLPIIIGVMVATVTEISFDMTGLISALISTIGFSLQNIYTKKVIRDTNAHYLRLLHTFARLALIFFIPVWLLFDARRFSKDTSLFRQSDGFTVLLLLFVDGALNFAQNLVAFTVLNMVSPLTYSVCNATKRISVITISLLMLHNPVTPLNVFGMLTAVLGVLCYNKAKYDANKAARKALPVSSQDLNPLIRTADQHKPINGMNGSLHLLTPYNEKIMGL
;
A
#
# COMPACT_ATOMS: atom_id res chain seq x y z
N MET A 1 -25.12 26.18 11.50
CA MET A 1 -25.31 24.71 11.42
C MET A 1 -24.08 23.96 10.89
N ASP A 2 -23.02 24.64 10.39
CA ASP A 2 -21.83 23.97 9.82
C ASP A 2 -20.85 23.34 10.82
N SER A 3 -20.73 23.82 12.06
CA SER A 3 -19.72 23.23 12.98
C SER A 3 -20.10 21.81 13.41
N SER A 4 -21.39 21.51 13.59
CA SER A 4 -21.87 20.18 13.96
C SER A 4 -21.61 19.12 12.88
N SER A 5 -21.71 19.51 11.60
CA SER A 5 -21.41 18.63 10.46
C SER A 5 -19.92 18.35 10.35
N HIS A 6 -19.08 19.38 10.49
CA HIS A 6 -17.63 19.23 10.47
C HIS A 6 -17.09 18.39 11.63
N THR A 7 -17.61 18.59 12.85
CA THR A 7 -17.24 17.75 14.00
C THR A 7 -17.66 16.30 13.77
N GLY A 8 -18.84 16.04 13.21
CA GLY A 8 -19.30 14.69 12.87
C GLY A 8 -18.41 13.98 11.85
N GLU A 9 -17.92 14.68 10.85
CA GLU A 9 -16.97 14.13 9.86
C GLU A 9 -15.61 13.83 10.47
N ILE A 10 -15.07 14.72 11.31
CA ILE A 10 -13.80 14.49 12.01
C ILE A 10 -13.90 13.25 12.91
N VAL A 11 -14.98 13.13 13.68
CA VAL A 11 -15.22 11.96 14.54
C VAL A 11 -15.28 10.68 13.72
N LYS A 12 -15.98 10.68 12.58
CA LYS A 12 -16.02 9.52 11.66
C LYS A 12 -14.62 9.13 11.18
N VAL A 13 -13.83 10.10 10.72
CA VAL A 13 -12.45 9.85 10.25
C VAL A 13 -11.56 9.30 11.37
N VAL A 14 -11.67 9.84 12.58
CA VAL A 14 -10.91 9.36 13.74
C VAL A 14 -11.31 7.93 14.09
N LEU A 15 -12.60 7.62 14.15
CA LEU A 15 -13.11 6.26 14.40
C LEU A 15 -12.63 5.27 13.33
N LEU A 16 -12.69 5.66 12.06
CA LEU A 16 -12.14 4.87 10.94
C LEU A 16 -10.64 4.63 11.09
N CYS A 17 -9.86 5.61 11.53
CA CYS A 17 -8.43 5.44 11.80
C CYS A 17 -8.18 4.47 12.95
N VAL A 18 -8.91 4.59 14.06
CA VAL A 18 -8.78 3.67 15.21
C VAL A 18 -9.12 2.24 14.79
N LEU A 19 -10.23 2.06 14.06
CA LEU A 19 -10.62 0.77 13.50
C LEU A 19 -9.54 0.22 12.55
N TRP A 20 -8.98 1.07 11.69
CA TRP A 20 -7.90 0.69 10.79
C TRP A 20 -6.66 0.18 11.55
N TYR A 21 -6.29 0.86 12.63
CA TYR A 21 -5.14 0.49 13.45
C TYR A 21 -5.40 -0.83 14.17
N GLY A 22 -6.59 -1.01 14.75
CA GLY A 22 -6.99 -2.26 15.40
C GLY A 22 -6.99 -3.45 14.43
N ILE A 23 -7.64 -3.31 13.27
CA ILE A 23 -7.67 -4.36 12.23
C ILE A 23 -6.25 -4.64 11.72
N SER A 24 -5.42 -3.61 11.49
CA SER A 24 -4.06 -3.82 10.99
C SER A 24 -3.18 -4.53 12.01
N SER A 25 -3.26 -4.17 13.28
CA SER A 25 -2.53 -4.85 14.36
C SER A 25 -3.00 -6.29 14.52
N GLY A 26 -4.33 -6.50 14.55
CA GLY A 26 -4.93 -7.83 14.60
C GLY A 26 -4.46 -8.72 13.45
N ASN A 27 -4.52 -8.23 12.21
CA ASN A 27 -4.03 -8.95 11.02
C ASN A 27 -2.57 -9.40 11.19
N ASN A 28 -1.68 -8.53 11.66
CA ASN A 28 -0.26 -8.88 11.80
C ASN A 28 0.01 -9.84 12.97
N VAL A 29 -0.74 -9.72 14.08
CA VAL A 29 -0.64 -10.64 15.21
C VAL A 29 -1.18 -12.01 14.84
N VAL A 30 -2.40 -12.07 14.28
CA VAL A 30 -3.01 -13.32 13.79
C VAL A 30 -2.12 -13.97 12.74
N GLY A 31 -1.62 -13.21 11.76
CA GLY A 31 -0.70 -13.73 10.76
C GLY A 31 0.57 -14.34 11.36
N LYS A 32 1.13 -13.74 12.42
CA LYS A 32 2.27 -14.33 13.14
C LYS A 32 1.89 -15.61 13.89
N VAL A 33 0.74 -15.63 14.56
CA VAL A 33 0.23 -16.82 15.26
C VAL A 33 -0.02 -17.95 14.26
N VAL A 34 -0.63 -17.65 13.11
CA VAL A 34 -0.82 -18.60 12.00
C VAL A 34 0.52 -19.14 11.53
N LEU A 35 1.53 -18.30 11.29
CA LEU A 35 2.84 -18.74 10.82
C LEU A 35 3.61 -19.58 11.87
N ASN A 36 3.33 -19.38 13.16
CA ASN A 36 3.92 -20.19 14.22
C ASN A 36 3.27 -21.58 14.31
N SER A 37 1.94 -21.68 14.18
CA SER A 37 1.21 -22.95 14.19
C SER A 37 1.25 -23.69 12.84
N PHE A 38 1.36 -22.95 11.75
CA PHE A 38 1.33 -23.43 10.37
C PHE A 38 2.44 -22.73 9.56
N PRO A 39 3.67 -23.28 9.54
CA PRO A 39 4.87 -22.64 8.98
C PRO A 39 4.92 -22.69 7.44
N TYR A 40 3.82 -22.30 6.80
CA TYR A 40 3.61 -22.30 5.35
C TYR A 40 3.26 -20.87 4.88
N PRO A 41 4.26 -19.99 4.73
CA PRO A 41 4.04 -18.59 4.38
C PRO A 41 3.41 -18.40 2.99
N LEU A 42 3.58 -19.37 2.09
CA LEU A 42 2.94 -19.38 0.78
C LEU A 42 1.41 -19.50 0.94
N THR A 43 0.93 -20.47 1.71
CA THR A 43 -0.52 -20.64 1.95
C THR A 43 -1.16 -19.41 2.61
N VAL A 44 -0.51 -18.79 3.60
CA VAL A 44 -0.99 -17.54 4.21
C VAL A 44 -1.10 -16.42 3.17
N THR A 45 -0.06 -16.24 2.35
CA THR A 45 -0.08 -15.25 1.26
C THR A 45 -1.22 -15.51 0.27
N MET A 46 -1.45 -16.79 -0.07
CA MET A 46 -2.52 -17.19 -0.97
C MET A 46 -3.89 -16.82 -0.41
N VAL A 47 -4.18 -17.18 0.84
CA VAL A 47 -5.46 -16.92 1.49
C VAL A 47 -5.72 -15.41 1.57
N GLN A 48 -4.69 -14.61 1.86
CA GLN A 48 -4.81 -13.16 1.86
C GLN A 48 -5.13 -12.58 0.46
N LEU A 49 -4.46 -13.05 -0.60
CA LEU A 49 -4.72 -12.63 -1.98
C LEU A 49 -6.09 -13.10 -2.49
N PHE A 50 -6.47 -14.32 -2.13
CA PHE A 50 -7.76 -14.92 -2.44
C PHE A 50 -8.89 -14.14 -1.77
N SER A 51 -8.76 -13.85 -0.48
CA SER A 51 -9.71 -13.03 0.28
C SER A 51 -9.90 -11.65 -0.35
N ILE A 52 -8.81 -11.01 -0.79
CA ILE A 52 -8.92 -9.74 -1.53
C ILE A 52 -9.76 -9.93 -2.80
N THR A 53 -9.46 -10.93 -3.62
CA THR A 53 -10.12 -11.12 -4.92
C THR A 53 -11.60 -11.49 -4.76
N VAL A 54 -11.93 -12.37 -3.81
CA VAL A 54 -13.31 -12.83 -3.55
C VAL A 54 -14.15 -11.72 -2.92
N TYR A 55 -13.66 -11.04 -1.89
CA TYR A 55 -14.47 -10.06 -1.16
C TYR A 55 -14.57 -8.71 -1.88
N SER A 56 -13.57 -8.32 -2.68
CA SER A 56 -13.62 -7.04 -3.39
C SER A 56 -14.62 -7.02 -4.55
N GLY A 57 -14.91 -8.16 -5.19
CA GLY A 57 -15.91 -8.25 -6.26
C GLY A 57 -17.31 -7.77 -5.83
N PRO A 58 -17.91 -8.39 -4.79
CA PRO A 58 -19.19 -7.98 -4.23
C PRO A 58 -19.19 -6.53 -3.72
N VAL A 59 -18.12 -6.10 -3.05
CA VAL A 59 -18.02 -4.72 -2.53
C VAL A 59 -17.99 -3.69 -3.65
N PHE A 60 -17.31 -3.97 -4.76
CA PHE A 60 -17.30 -3.06 -5.91
C PHE A 60 -18.64 -3.03 -6.65
N ALA A 61 -19.35 -4.16 -6.68
CA ALA A 61 -20.72 -4.22 -7.20
C ALA A 61 -21.68 -3.38 -6.33
N LEU A 62 -21.57 -3.47 -5.01
CA LEU A 62 -22.36 -2.68 -4.06
C LEU A 62 -22.06 -1.17 -4.13
N TRP A 63 -20.82 -0.78 -4.41
CA TRP A 63 -20.42 0.62 -4.56
C TRP A 63 -20.54 1.18 -5.98
N GLY A 64 -21.08 0.42 -6.94
CA GLY A 64 -21.31 0.89 -8.30
C GLY A 64 -20.04 1.30 -9.06
N ILE A 65 -18.87 0.77 -8.66
CA ILE A 65 -17.59 1.10 -9.30
C ILE A 65 -17.53 0.39 -10.65
N ARG A 66 -17.16 1.13 -11.72
CA ARG A 66 -17.16 0.61 -13.09
C ARG A 66 -16.43 -0.76 -13.19
N PRO A 67 -17.04 -1.76 -13.84
CA PRO A 67 -16.58 -3.13 -13.83
C PRO A 67 -15.38 -3.43 -14.73
N TYR A 68 -14.86 -2.47 -15.51
CA TYR A 68 -13.73 -2.71 -16.42
C TYR A 68 -12.67 -1.63 -16.29
N LEU A 69 -11.41 -2.07 -16.34
CA LEU A 69 -10.28 -1.19 -16.56
C LEU A 69 -9.99 -1.28 -18.05
N ASP A 70 -10.41 -0.26 -18.79
CA ASP A 70 -10.25 -0.18 -20.25
C ASP A 70 -8.78 0.08 -20.57
N LEU A 71 -7.98 -1.00 -20.56
CA LEU A 71 -6.58 -0.97 -20.94
C LEU A 71 -6.38 -1.77 -22.21
N GLU A 72 -5.63 -1.18 -23.13
CA GLU A 72 -5.10 -1.88 -24.28
C GLU A 72 -4.27 -3.09 -23.83
N TRP A 73 -4.44 -4.24 -24.48
CA TRP A 73 -3.81 -5.50 -24.10
C TRP A 73 -2.28 -5.41 -24.00
N GLY A 74 -1.64 -4.61 -24.85
CA GLY A 74 -0.20 -4.35 -24.80
C GLY A 74 0.23 -3.65 -23.49
N THR A 75 -0.50 -2.63 -23.07
CA THR A 75 -0.29 -1.92 -21.80
C THR A 75 -0.61 -2.81 -20.60
N TYR A 76 -1.67 -3.63 -20.71
CA TYR A 76 -2.04 -4.60 -19.69
C TYR A 76 -0.91 -5.60 -19.42
N MET A 77 -0.35 -6.22 -20.47
CA MET A 77 0.76 -7.17 -20.33
C MET A 77 2.06 -6.50 -19.87
N ARG A 78 2.38 -5.30 -20.36
CA ARG A 78 3.65 -4.64 -20.02
C ARG A 78 3.65 -3.99 -18.63
N CYS A 79 2.49 -3.60 -18.11
CA CYS A 79 2.38 -2.88 -16.84
C CYS A 79 1.76 -3.72 -15.71
N ILE A 80 0.67 -4.45 -15.96
CA ILE A 80 -0.05 -5.15 -14.88
C ILE A 80 0.65 -6.46 -14.52
N VAL A 81 1.18 -7.21 -15.49
CA VAL A 81 1.88 -8.48 -15.23
C VAL A 81 3.12 -8.29 -14.34
N PRO A 82 4.06 -7.36 -14.63
CA PRO A 82 5.21 -7.16 -13.75
C PRO A 82 4.82 -6.67 -12.36
N LEU A 83 3.74 -5.86 -12.26
CA LEU A 83 3.22 -5.39 -10.98
C LEU A 83 2.64 -6.53 -10.14
N ALA A 84 1.95 -7.48 -10.78
CA ALA A 84 1.44 -8.68 -10.14
C ALA A 84 2.57 -9.60 -9.64
N CYS A 85 3.60 -9.83 -10.47
CA CYS A 85 4.78 -10.60 -10.08
C CYS A 85 5.53 -9.93 -8.92
N GLY A 86 5.69 -8.61 -8.97
CA GLY A 86 6.27 -7.81 -7.89
C GLY A 86 5.45 -7.91 -6.60
N LYS A 87 4.10 -7.85 -6.69
CA LYS A 87 3.22 -8.06 -5.52
C LYS A 87 3.46 -9.42 -4.89
N PHE A 88 3.49 -10.47 -5.71
CA PHE A 88 3.67 -11.85 -5.28
C PHE A 88 4.98 -11.99 -4.50
N PHE A 89 6.11 -11.65 -5.13
CA PHE A 89 7.42 -11.81 -4.51
C PHE A 89 7.53 -11.00 -3.22
N SER A 90 7.11 -9.73 -3.24
CA SER A 90 7.15 -8.86 -2.05
C SER A 90 6.32 -9.39 -0.90
N SER A 91 5.12 -9.92 -1.19
CA SER A 91 4.19 -10.42 -0.17
C SER A 91 4.69 -11.73 0.42
N LEU A 92 5.17 -12.65 -0.42
CA LEU A 92 5.76 -13.91 0.04
C LEU A 92 6.96 -13.65 0.94
N THR A 93 7.92 -12.84 0.49
CA THR A 93 9.14 -12.57 1.25
C THR A 93 8.82 -11.80 2.55
N SER A 94 7.78 -10.98 2.57
CA SER A 94 7.26 -10.34 3.78
C SER A 94 6.70 -11.34 4.79
N HIS A 95 6.02 -12.39 4.34
CA HIS A 95 5.50 -13.43 5.23
C HIS A 95 6.60 -14.36 5.73
N VAL A 96 7.60 -14.66 4.88
CA VAL A 96 8.81 -15.36 5.31
C VAL A 96 9.55 -14.59 6.41
N SER A 97 9.64 -13.26 6.31
CA SER A 97 10.26 -12.47 7.37
C SER A 97 9.44 -12.51 8.66
N LEU A 98 8.11 -12.35 8.57
CA LEU A 98 7.24 -12.47 9.74
C LEU A 98 7.30 -13.85 10.38
N TRP A 99 7.55 -14.91 9.61
CA TRP A 99 7.77 -16.24 10.18
C TRP A 99 9.07 -16.29 11.00
N LYS A 100 10.18 -15.78 10.44
CA LYS A 100 11.53 -15.86 11.04
C LYS A 100 11.80 -14.88 12.18
N VAL A 101 11.24 -13.68 12.13
CA VAL A 101 11.50 -12.62 13.12
C VAL A 101 10.22 -12.11 13.77
N PRO A 102 10.31 -11.43 14.93
CA PRO A 102 9.16 -10.78 15.55
C PRO A 102 8.48 -9.75 14.63
N VAL A 103 7.17 -9.61 14.79
CA VAL A 103 6.35 -8.65 14.01
C VAL A 103 6.86 -7.23 14.17
N SER A 104 7.18 -6.83 15.41
CA SER A 104 7.77 -5.54 15.76
C SER A 104 9.03 -5.25 14.94
N TYR A 105 9.99 -6.17 14.96
CA TYR A 105 11.25 -6.04 14.23
C TYR A 105 11.02 -5.99 12.70
N ALA A 106 10.19 -6.87 12.15
CA ALA A 106 9.87 -6.88 10.72
C ALA A 106 9.27 -5.55 10.25
N HIS A 107 8.38 -4.93 11.05
CA HIS A 107 7.83 -3.61 10.76
C HIS A 107 8.83 -2.47 10.95
N THR A 108 9.80 -2.62 11.84
CA THR A 108 10.92 -1.68 11.97
C THR A 108 11.81 -1.73 10.73
N VAL A 109 12.21 -2.91 10.26
CA VAL A 109 12.98 -3.03 9.01
C VAL A 109 12.21 -2.46 7.82
N LYS A 110 10.90 -2.73 7.71
CA LYS A 110 10.04 -2.13 6.68
C LYS A 110 9.91 -0.61 6.78
N ALA A 111 10.33 0.03 7.88
CA ALA A 111 10.37 1.48 8.00
C ALA A 111 11.45 2.08 7.07
N THR A 112 12.40 1.29 6.59
CA THR A 112 13.38 1.68 5.56
C THR A 112 12.79 1.84 4.16
N MET A 113 11.49 1.56 3.95
CA MET A 113 10.83 1.71 2.65
C MET A 113 11.06 3.07 1.95
N PRO A 114 11.07 4.23 2.64
CA PRO A 114 11.44 5.52 2.06
C PRO A 114 12.81 5.55 1.38
N LEU A 115 13.81 4.89 1.97
CA LEU A 115 15.18 4.84 1.45
C LEU A 115 15.20 4.18 0.07
N PHE A 116 14.62 2.98 -0.03
CA PHE A 116 14.52 2.28 -1.30
C PHE A 116 13.64 3.02 -2.29
N THR A 117 12.57 3.67 -1.82
CA THR A 117 11.69 4.47 -2.67
C THR A 117 12.44 5.64 -3.31
N VAL A 118 13.30 6.35 -2.58
CA VAL A 118 14.09 7.48 -3.13
C VAL A 118 15.08 6.98 -4.17
N VAL A 119 15.81 5.90 -3.87
CA VAL A 119 16.79 5.31 -4.80
C VAL A 119 16.11 4.83 -6.08
N LEU A 120 15.03 4.05 -5.97
CA LEU A 120 14.29 3.54 -7.12
C LEU A 120 13.61 4.66 -7.90
N SER A 121 13.08 5.70 -7.24
CA SER A 121 12.50 6.86 -7.92
C SER A 121 13.54 7.59 -8.76
N ARG A 122 14.79 7.68 -8.28
CA ARG A 122 15.88 8.28 -9.03
C ARG A 122 16.30 7.43 -10.24
N ILE A 123 16.33 6.11 -10.11
CA ILE A 123 16.72 5.20 -11.20
C ILE A 123 15.61 5.12 -12.27
N ILE A 124 14.35 4.97 -11.85
CA ILE A 124 13.22 4.66 -12.73
C ILE A 124 12.59 5.94 -13.30
N LEU A 125 12.38 6.98 -12.49
CA LEU A 125 11.74 8.23 -12.92
C LEU A 125 12.74 9.35 -13.24
N LYS A 126 14.03 9.17 -12.93
CA LYS A 126 15.07 10.22 -13.07
C LYS A 126 14.77 11.51 -12.30
N GLU A 127 13.88 11.45 -11.31
CA GLU A 127 13.53 12.59 -10.45
C GLU A 127 14.58 12.78 -9.34
N LYS A 128 15.10 14.01 -9.20
CA LYS A 128 16.00 14.38 -8.11
C LYS A 128 15.18 14.85 -6.90
N GLN A 129 15.50 14.32 -5.72
CA GLN A 129 14.89 14.75 -4.46
C GLN A 129 15.69 15.89 -3.81
N THR A 130 15.05 16.68 -2.95
CA THR A 130 15.70 17.77 -2.22
C THR A 130 16.66 17.24 -1.16
N TRP A 131 17.64 18.06 -0.76
CA TRP A 131 18.60 17.69 0.28
C TRP A 131 17.92 17.37 1.63
N THR A 132 16.83 18.07 1.94
CA THR A 132 16.00 17.81 3.14
C THR A 132 15.44 16.39 3.17
N VAL A 133 15.04 15.85 2.01
CA VAL A 133 14.57 14.46 1.91
C VAL A 133 15.71 13.49 2.18
N TYR A 134 16.92 13.73 1.65
CA TYR A 134 18.08 12.87 1.95
C TYR A 134 18.47 12.90 3.43
N ALA A 135 18.49 14.09 4.05
CA ALA A 135 18.79 14.23 5.47
C ALA A 135 17.79 13.46 6.36
N SER A 136 16.50 13.42 5.98
CA SER A 136 15.47 12.67 6.71
C SER A 136 15.64 11.14 6.65
N LEU A 137 16.44 10.61 5.72
CA LEU A 137 16.74 9.17 5.64
C LEU A 137 17.76 8.73 6.68
N LEU A 138 18.65 9.62 7.12
CA LEU A 138 19.70 9.30 8.09
C LEU A 138 19.14 8.77 9.42
N PRO A 139 18.15 9.41 10.09
CA PRO A 139 17.57 8.86 11.31
C PRO A 139 16.85 7.52 11.09
N ILE A 140 16.31 7.27 9.88
CA ILE A 140 15.69 5.97 9.55
C ILE A 140 16.76 4.87 9.55
N ILE A 141 17.90 5.12 8.88
CA ILE A 141 19.01 4.16 8.82
C ILE A 141 19.55 3.90 10.22
N ILE A 142 19.85 4.97 10.97
CA ILE A 142 20.40 4.85 12.34
C ILE A 142 19.44 4.08 13.24
N GLY A 143 18.15 4.43 13.23
CA GLY A 143 17.15 3.75 14.07
C GLY A 143 17.03 2.26 13.76
N VAL A 144 17.02 1.88 12.48
CA VAL A 144 16.92 0.47 12.06
C VAL A 144 18.20 -0.30 12.34
N MET A 145 19.38 0.32 12.21
CA MET A 145 20.66 -0.27 12.58
C MET A 145 20.71 -0.55 14.09
N VAL A 146 20.35 0.43 14.92
CA VAL A 146 20.29 0.26 16.38
C VAL A 146 19.29 -0.84 16.76
N ALA A 147 18.09 -0.84 16.18
CA ALA A 147 17.10 -1.88 16.44
C ALA A 147 17.61 -3.27 16.04
N THR A 148 18.32 -3.39 14.91
CA THR A 148 18.88 -4.67 14.42
C THR A 148 19.97 -5.22 15.32
N VAL A 149 20.91 -4.38 15.76
CA VAL A 149 22.03 -4.82 16.63
C VAL A 149 21.54 -5.24 18.02
N THR A 150 20.39 -4.72 18.45
CA THR A 150 19.85 -4.91 19.81
C THR A 150 18.66 -5.86 19.85
N GLU A 151 18.33 -6.50 18.72
CA GLU A 151 17.24 -7.47 18.59
C GLU A 151 17.68 -8.83 19.14
N ILE A 152 16.91 -9.36 20.10
CA ILE A 152 17.25 -10.62 20.77
C ILE A 152 16.97 -11.81 19.84
N SER A 153 15.85 -11.77 19.11
CA SER A 153 15.45 -12.82 18.17
C SER A 153 15.92 -12.51 16.74
N PHE A 154 17.15 -12.01 16.62
CA PHE A 154 17.72 -11.68 15.32
C PHE A 154 17.96 -12.94 14.48
N ASP A 155 17.40 -12.95 13.27
CA ASP A 155 17.66 -13.98 12.25
C ASP A 155 18.02 -13.30 10.92
N MET A 156 19.16 -13.68 10.36
CA MET A 156 19.69 -13.09 9.13
C MET A 156 18.77 -13.34 7.92
N THR A 157 18.14 -14.52 7.86
CA THR A 157 17.17 -14.84 6.80
C THR A 157 15.93 -13.95 6.93
N GLY A 158 15.47 -13.71 8.16
CA GLY A 158 14.39 -12.78 8.48
C GLY A 158 14.72 -11.33 8.08
N LEU A 159 15.93 -10.85 8.34
CA LEU A 159 16.37 -9.52 7.92
C LEU A 159 16.44 -9.40 6.39
N ILE A 160 17.12 -10.32 5.71
CA ILE A 160 17.27 -10.29 4.24
C ILE A 160 15.89 -10.34 3.57
N SER A 161 15.02 -11.23 4.04
CA SER A 161 13.65 -11.32 3.54
C SER A 161 12.85 -10.03 3.80
N ALA A 162 12.97 -9.43 4.98
CA ALA A 162 12.32 -8.15 5.27
C ALA A 162 12.82 -7.03 4.33
N LEU A 163 14.13 -6.93 4.06
CA LEU A 163 14.70 -5.94 3.14
C LEU A 163 14.23 -6.16 1.70
N ILE A 164 14.29 -7.41 1.21
CA ILE A 164 13.80 -7.76 -0.13
C ILE A 164 12.31 -7.42 -0.28
N SER A 165 11.48 -7.75 0.72
CA SER A 165 10.07 -7.39 0.71
C SER A 165 9.86 -5.87 0.67
N THR A 166 10.71 -5.12 1.36
CA THR A 166 10.65 -3.66 1.43
C THR A 166 11.03 -3.03 0.08
N ILE A 167 12.07 -3.54 -0.57
CA ILE A 167 12.46 -3.15 -1.93
C ILE A 167 11.30 -3.44 -2.89
N GLY A 168 10.77 -4.66 -2.86
CA GLY A 168 9.66 -5.05 -3.71
C GLY A 168 8.39 -4.20 -3.52
N PHE A 169 7.99 -3.92 -2.27
CA PHE A 169 6.86 -3.02 -1.99
C PHE A 169 7.15 -1.58 -2.42
N SER A 170 8.38 -1.08 -2.27
CA SER A 170 8.74 0.26 -2.75
C SER A 170 8.68 0.36 -4.28
N LEU A 171 9.16 -0.67 -4.98
CA LEU A 171 9.06 -0.79 -6.44
C LEU A 171 7.60 -0.83 -6.88
N GLN A 172 6.79 -1.69 -6.25
CA GLN A 172 5.35 -1.76 -6.51
C GLN A 172 4.67 -0.41 -6.29
N ASN A 173 4.98 0.29 -5.21
CA ASN A 173 4.38 1.60 -4.92
C ASN A 173 4.72 2.64 -5.99
N ILE A 174 5.97 2.65 -6.46
CA ILE A 174 6.41 3.56 -7.53
C ILE A 174 5.73 3.20 -8.84
N TYR A 175 5.75 1.93 -9.21
CA TYR A 175 5.20 1.46 -10.48
C TYR A 175 3.68 1.62 -10.53
N THR A 176 2.97 1.35 -9.43
CA THR A 176 1.53 1.59 -9.29
C THR A 176 1.20 3.07 -9.51
N LYS A 177 1.97 3.98 -8.89
CA LYS A 177 1.78 5.43 -9.07
C LYS A 177 2.01 5.85 -10.52
N LYS A 178 3.03 5.30 -11.16
CA LYS A 178 3.32 5.57 -12.58
C LYS A 178 2.16 5.10 -13.47
N VAL A 179 1.70 3.86 -13.30
CA VAL A 179 0.57 3.32 -14.07
C VAL A 179 -0.70 4.14 -13.87
N ILE A 180 -1.02 4.54 -12.63
CA ILE A 180 -2.19 5.39 -12.36
C ILE A 180 -2.07 6.74 -13.08
N ARG A 181 -0.90 7.37 -13.03
CA ARG A 181 -0.66 8.64 -13.74
C ARG A 181 -0.80 8.50 -15.26
N ASP A 182 -0.31 7.40 -15.82
CA ASP A 182 -0.30 7.18 -17.27
C ASP A 182 -1.66 6.74 -17.82
N THR A 183 -2.48 6.06 -17.00
CA THR A 183 -3.74 5.43 -17.45
C THR A 183 -5.01 6.04 -16.83
N ASN A 184 -4.88 6.98 -15.90
CA ASN A 184 -5.97 7.54 -15.08
C ASN A 184 -6.88 6.45 -14.44
N ALA A 185 -6.32 5.27 -14.19
CA ALA A 185 -7.00 4.14 -13.60
C ALA A 185 -7.36 4.39 -12.13
N HIS A 186 -8.54 3.95 -11.71
CA HIS A 186 -8.92 3.97 -10.30
C HIS A 186 -8.06 3.01 -9.46
N TYR A 187 -7.49 3.49 -8.34
CA TYR A 187 -6.53 2.75 -7.50
C TYR A 187 -7.06 1.37 -7.04
N LEU A 188 -8.32 1.30 -6.56
CA LEU A 188 -8.91 0.03 -6.11
C LEU A 188 -9.03 -1.00 -7.23
N ARG A 189 -9.37 -0.53 -8.45
CA ARG A 189 -9.55 -1.43 -9.58
C ARG A 189 -8.21 -1.97 -10.04
N LEU A 190 -7.18 -1.13 -10.04
CA LEU A 190 -5.81 -1.54 -10.31
C LEU A 190 -5.35 -2.57 -9.27
N LEU A 191 -5.57 -2.29 -7.98
CA LEU A 191 -5.27 -3.20 -6.86
C LEU A 191 -5.93 -4.57 -7.05
N HIS A 192 -7.24 -4.59 -7.31
CA HIS A 192 -7.97 -5.84 -7.57
C HIS A 192 -7.45 -6.58 -8.79
N THR A 193 -7.18 -5.86 -9.88
CA THR A 193 -6.79 -6.48 -11.15
C THR A 193 -5.42 -7.15 -11.05
N PHE A 194 -4.41 -6.50 -10.47
CA PHE A 194 -3.10 -7.14 -10.29
C PHE A 194 -3.10 -8.15 -9.15
N ALA A 195 -3.94 -8.00 -8.10
CA ALA A 195 -4.06 -9.01 -7.04
C ALA A 195 -4.69 -10.30 -7.57
N ARG A 196 -5.74 -10.19 -8.39
CA ARG A 196 -6.35 -11.32 -9.09
C ARG A 196 -5.35 -12.01 -10.02
N LEU A 197 -4.57 -11.23 -10.77
CA LEU A 197 -3.54 -11.79 -11.65
C LEU A 197 -2.40 -12.46 -10.85
N ALA A 198 -1.97 -11.84 -9.74
CA ALA A 198 -0.99 -12.43 -8.84
C ALA A 198 -1.49 -13.76 -8.27
N LEU A 199 -2.78 -13.87 -7.92
CA LEU A 199 -3.40 -15.12 -7.49
C LEU A 199 -3.30 -16.21 -8.56
N ILE A 200 -3.59 -15.89 -9.83
CA ILE A 200 -3.51 -16.85 -10.94
C ILE A 200 -2.07 -17.35 -11.11
N PHE A 201 -1.07 -16.47 -11.04
CA PHE A 201 0.34 -16.87 -11.04
C PHE A 201 0.74 -17.66 -9.78
N PHE A 202 0.03 -17.48 -8.68
CA PHE A 202 0.31 -18.12 -7.39
C PHE A 202 -0.10 -19.59 -7.36
N ILE A 203 -1.24 -19.94 -7.96
CA ILE A 203 -1.81 -21.30 -7.95
C ILE A 203 -0.79 -22.38 -8.35
N PRO A 204 -0.05 -22.28 -9.47
CA PRO A 204 0.91 -23.32 -9.84
C PRO A 204 2.07 -23.43 -8.84
N VAL A 205 2.56 -22.31 -8.32
CA VAL A 205 3.65 -22.32 -7.32
C VAL A 205 3.17 -22.96 -6.02
N TRP A 206 1.98 -22.61 -5.54
CA TRP A 206 1.39 -23.20 -4.35
C TRP A 206 1.17 -24.71 -4.50
N LEU A 207 0.64 -25.15 -5.66
CA LEU A 207 0.43 -26.57 -5.95
C LEU A 207 1.74 -27.38 -5.94
N LEU A 208 2.84 -26.79 -6.39
CA LEU A 208 4.13 -27.48 -6.47
C LEU A 208 4.86 -27.57 -5.12
N PHE A 209 4.75 -26.55 -4.26
CA PHE A 209 5.50 -26.47 -3.01
C PHE A 209 4.63 -26.86 -1.81
N ASP A 210 3.68 -26.00 -1.45
CA ASP A 210 2.89 -26.14 -0.23
C ASP A 210 1.89 -27.30 -0.34
N ALA A 211 1.16 -27.46 -1.45
CA ALA A 211 0.16 -28.51 -1.58
C ALA A 211 0.78 -29.92 -1.60
N ARG A 212 1.97 -30.09 -2.19
CA ARG A 212 2.70 -31.37 -2.16
C ARG A 212 3.24 -31.69 -0.76
N ARG A 213 3.65 -30.66 -0.02
CA ARG A 213 4.11 -30.83 1.37
C ARG A 213 2.93 -31.11 2.31
N PHE A 214 1.81 -30.43 2.08
CA PHE A 214 0.51 -30.66 2.74
C PHE A 214 0.00 -32.09 2.53
N SER A 215 0.10 -32.61 1.30
CA SER A 215 -0.33 -33.98 0.98
C SER A 215 0.55 -35.07 1.62
N LYS A 216 1.80 -34.76 1.97
CA LYS A 216 2.75 -35.72 2.56
C LYS A 216 2.79 -35.67 4.08
N ASP A 217 2.41 -34.53 4.67
CA ASP A 217 2.50 -34.29 6.11
C ASP A 217 1.10 -34.23 6.76
N THR A 218 0.38 -35.35 6.73
CA THR A 218 -0.96 -35.49 7.36
C THR A 218 -0.90 -35.49 8.90
N SER A 219 0.31 -35.46 9.48
CA SER A 219 0.58 -35.47 10.92
C SER A 219 0.25 -34.12 11.60
N LEU A 220 0.40 -33.00 10.88
CA LEU A 220 0.20 -31.64 11.42
C LEU A 220 -1.25 -31.34 11.80
N PHE A 221 -2.21 -31.85 11.02
CA PHE A 221 -3.65 -31.74 11.32
C PHE A 221 -4.14 -32.75 12.38
N ARG A 222 -3.28 -33.71 12.76
CA ARG A 222 -3.59 -34.72 13.76
C ARG A 222 -3.12 -34.32 15.16
N GLN A 223 -2.18 -33.38 15.25
CA GLN A 223 -1.59 -32.87 16.50
C GLN A 223 -2.09 -31.47 16.89
N SER A 224 -2.52 -30.64 15.93
CA SER A 224 -3.17 -29.36 16.16
C SER A 224 -4.58 -29.38 15.59
N ASP A 225 -5.52 -28.86 16.36
CA ASP A 225 -6.94 -28.77 16.08
C ASP A 225 -7.17 -28.11 14.69
N GLY A 226 -7.28 -28.93 13.65
CA GLY A 226 -7.21 -28.49 12.25
C GLY A 226 -8.24 -27.43 11.88
N PHE A 227 -9.39 -27.49 12.55
CA PHE A 227 -10.45 -26.51 12.46
C PHE A 227 -10.01 -25.13 12.97
N THR A 228 -9.27 -25.09 14.08
CA THR A 228 -8.72 -23.86 14.65
C THR A 228 -7.74 -23.21 13.68
N VAL A 229 -6.83 -23.98 13.07
CA VAL A 229 -5.90 -23.44 12.05
C VAL A 229 -6.66 -22.89 10.85
N LEU A 230 -7.66 -23.62 10.34
CA LEU A 230 -8.49 -23.16 9.22
C LEU A 230 -9.25 -21.86 9.55
N LEU A 231 -9.82 -21.78 10.75
CA LEU A 231 -10.50 -20.59 11.25
C LEU A 231 -9.54 -19.41 11.37
N LEU A 232 -8.33 -19.62 11.90
CA LEU A 232 -7.32 -18.57 11.97
C LEU A 232 -6.86 -18.09 10.59
N LEU A 233 -6.70 -18.98 9.60
CA LEU A 233 -6.40 -18.58 8.22
C LEU A 233 -7.55 -17.76 7.62
N PHE A 234 -8.80 -18.15 7.86
CA PHE A 234 -9.96 -17.39 7.40
C PHE A 234 -10.01 -16.00 8.03
N VAL A 235 -9.77 -15.91 9.35
CA VAL A 235 -9.73 -14.64 10.08
C VAL A 235 -8.57 -13.76 9.58
N ASP A 236 -7.38 -14.32 9.35
CA ASP A 236 -6.25 -13.59 8.74
C ASP A 236 -6.61 -13.02 7.37
N GLY A 237 -7.22 -13.83 6.49
CA GLY A 237 -7.70 -13.39 5.19
C GLY A 237 -8.76 -12.29 5.26
N ALA A 238 -9.74 -12.43 6.15
CA ALA A 238 -10.80 -11.46 6.38
C ALA A 238 -10.26 -10.13 6.96
N LEU A 239 -9.38 -10.19 7.96
CA LEU A 239 -8.73 -9.02 8.54
C LEU A 239 -7.85 -8.32 7.50
N ASN A 240 -7.13 -9.07 6.67
CA ASN A 240 -6.35 -8.48 5.58
C ASN A 240 -7.25 -7.75 4.57
N PHE A 241 -8.38 -8.33 4.17
CA PHE A 241 -9.34 -7.62 3.31
C PHE A 241 -9.90 -6.36 3.98
N ALA A 242 -10.38 -6.47 5.22
CA ALA A 242 -10.92 -5.35 5.98
C ALA A 242 -9.88 -4.23 6.15
N GLN A 243 -8.61 -4.57 6.39
CA GLN A 243 -7.51 -3.61 6.46
C GLN A 243 -7.35 -2.83 5.15
N ASN A 244 -7.39 -3.52 4.01
CA ASN A 244 -7.26 -2.88 2.69
C ASN A 244 -8.48 -2.01 2.37
N LEU A 245 -9.67 -2.45 2.76
CA LEU A 245 -10.92 -1.71 2.59
C LEU A 245 -10.89 -0.38 3.37
N VAL A 246 -10.60 -0.45 4.68
CA VAL A 246 -10.54 0.75 5.54
C VAL A 246 -9.41 1.67 5.11
N ALA A 247 -8.24 1.13 4.73
CA ALA A 247 -7.13 1.93 4.22
C ALA A 247 -7.55 2.79 3.02
N PHE A 248 -8.31 2.21 2.10
CA PHE A 248 -8.79 2.94 0.93
C PHE A 248 -9.86 3.97 1.29
N THR A 249 -10.81 3.62 2.15
CA THR A 249 -11.80 4.58 2.63
C THR A 249 -11.14 5.78 3.28
N VAL A 250 -10.13 5.57 4.14
CA VAL A 250 -9.37 6.67 4.76
C VAL A 250 -8.61 7.46 3.70
N LEU A 251 -7.99 6.81 2.70
CA LEU A 251 -7.26 7.49 1.62
C LEU A 251 -8.13 8.51 0.86
N ASN A 252 -9.39 8.20 0.59
CA ASN A 252 -10.29 9.10 -0.13
C ASN A 252 -10.84 10.22 0.77
N MET A 253 -10.98 9.98 2.07
CA MET A 253 -11.58 10.95 2.99
C MET A 253 -10.59 11.99 3.53
N VAL A 254 -9.28 11.75 3.41
CA VAL A 254 -8.27 12.61 4.04
C VAL A 254 -7.22 13.13 3.06
N SER A 255 -6.60 14.25 3.40
CA SER A 255 -5.51 14.79 2.58
C SER A 255 -4.32 13.82 2.47
N PRO A 256 -3.52 13.86 1.40
CA PRO A 256 -2.34 12.99 1.26
C PRO A 256 -1.33 13.10 2.42
N LEU A 257 -1.23 14.28 3.05
CA LEU A 257 -0.39 14.48 4.23
C LEU A 257 -0.98 13.75 5.44
N THR A 258 -2.27 13.94 5.70
CA THR A 258 -3.00 13.25 6.78
C THR A 258 -2.90 11.74 6.61
N TYR A 259 -3.12 11.21 5.40
CA TYR A 259 -3.02 9.78 5.11
C TYR A 259 -1.61 9.24 5.42
N SER A 260 -0.57 10.01 5.08
CA SER A 260 0.82 9.63 5.34
C SER A 260 1.13 9.57 6.84
N VAL A 261 0.55 10.48 7.64
CA VAL A 261 0.63 10.47 9.11
C VAL A 261 -0.14 9.29 9.68
N CYS A 262 -1.39 9.06 9.25
CA CYS A 262 -2.21 7.92 9.68
C CYS A 262 -1.50 6.59 9.41
N ASN A 263 -0.87 6.44 8.25
CA ASN A 263 -0.12 5.23 7.92
C ASN A 263 1.14 5.03 8.79
N ALA A 264 1.81 6.12 9.19
CA ALA A 264 2.92 6.07 10.14
C ALA A 264 2.42 5.66 11.54
N THR A 265 1.33 6.27 12.03
CA THR A 265 0.69 5.91 13.31
C THR A 265 0.17 4.47 13.31
N LYS A 266 -0.38 4.00 12.19
CA LYS A 266 -0.75 2.59 11.99
C LYS A 266 0.44 1.66 12.21
N ARG A 267 1.62 2.01 11.68
CA ARG A 267 2.84 1.21 11.89
C ARG A 267 3.24 1.18 13.37
N ILE A 268 3.20 2.32 14.05
CA ILE A 268 3.48 2.40 15.50
C ILE A 268 2.51 1.48 16.25
N SER A 269 1.21 1.57 15.94
CA SER A 269 0.16 0.78 16.58
C SER A 269 0.40 -0.73 16.40
N VAL A 270 0.79 -1.15 15.19
CA VAL A 270 1.13 -2.56 14.90
C VAL A 270 2.34 -3.02 15.71
N ILE A 271 3.40 -2.20 15.79
CA ILE A 271 4.59 -2.52 16.59
C ILE A 271 4.20 -2.66 18.06
N THR A 272 3.56 -1.66 18.65
CA THR A 272 3.17 -1.65 20.07
C THR A 272 2.25 -2.81 20.43
N ILE A 273 1.15 -3.01 19.68
CA ILE A 273 0.20 -4.09 19.96
C ILE A 273 0.85 -5.46 19.76
N SER A 274 1.73 -5.61 18.77
CA SER A 274 2.45 -6.88 18.57
C SER A 274 3.40 -7.21 19.72
N LEU A 275 4.06 -6.21 20.32
CA LEU A 275 4.92 -6.41 21.50
C LEU A 275 4.08 -6.81 22.72
N LEU A 276 2.94 -6.14 22.95
CA LEU A 276 2.06 -6.42 24.08
C LEU A 276 1.37 -7.79 23.96
N MET A 277 0.89 -8.17 22.77
CA MET A 277 0.15 -9.41 22.59
C MET A 277 1.08 -10.64 22.50
N LEU A 278 2.18 -10.52 21.76
CA LEU A 278 3.11 -11.63 21.56
C LEU A 278 4.16 -11.74 22.68
N HIS A 279 4.22 -10.78 23.60
CA HIS A 279 5.14 -10.76 24.75
C HIS A 279 6.60 -11.05 24.37
N ASN A 280 7.04 -10.57 23.20
CA ASN A 280 8.41 -10.76 22.74
C ASN A 280 9.37 -9.90 23.61
N PRO A 281 10.47 -10.47 24.13
CA PRO A 281 11.42 -9.71 24.94
C PRO A 281 12.13 -8.66 24.08
N VAL A 282 12.06 -7.39 24.49
CA VAL A 282 12.74 -6.27 23.82
C VAL A 282 13.59 -5.49 24.80
N THR A 283 14.77 -5.09 24.36
CA THR A 283 15.66 -4.24 25.15
C THR A 283 15.20 -2.77 25.06
N PRO A 284 15.44 -1.93 26.09
CA PRO A 284 15.14 -0.50 26.01
C PRO A 284 15.84 0.19 24.83
N LEU A 285 17.05 -0.26 24.48
CA LEU A 285 17.81 0.26 23.36
C LEU A 285 17.18 -0.13 22.00
N ASN A 286 16.60 -1.32 21.89
CA ASN A 286 15.82 -1.74 20.72
C ASN A 286 14.59 -0.84 20.54
N VAL A 287 13.86 -0.55 21.62
CA VAL A 287 12.72 0.39 21.60
C VAL A 287 13.15 1.79 21.14
N PHE A 288 14.28 2.28 21.66
CA PHE A 288 14.84 3.56 21.22
C PHE A 288 15.17 3.58 19.71
N GLY A 289 15.76 2.49 19.18
CA GLY A 289 16.01 2.34 17.75
C GLY A 289 14.72 2.37 16.92
N MET A 290 13.68 1.62 17.34
CA MET A 290 12.37 1.60 16.69
C MET A 290 11.72 2.99 16.67
N LEU A 291 11.73 3.71 17.79
CA LEU A 291 11.19 5.07 17.89
C LEU A 291 11.94 6.05 16.98
N THR A 292 13.27 5.96 16.96
CA THR A 292 14.12 6.79 16.08
C THR A 292 13.80 6.54 14.60
N ALA A 293 13.61 5.27 14.21
CA ALA A 293 13.24 4.92 12.83
C ALA A 293 11.85 5.48 12.46
N VAL A 294 10.86 5.37 13.35
CA VAL A 294 9.52 5.92 13.17
C VAL A 294 9.55 7.44 13.02
N LEU A 295 10.27 8.15 13.90
CA LEU A 295 10.45 9.59 13.82
C LEU A 295 11.10 10.00 12.50
N GLY A 296 12.10 9.24 12.04
CA GLY A 296 12.71 9.43 10.74
C GLY A 296 11.70 9.33 9.59
N VAL A 297 10.78 8.36 9.63
CA VAL A 297 9.71 8.21 8.62
C VAL A 297 8.75 9.41 8.64
N LEU A 298 8.39 9.92 9.82
CA LEU A 298 7.55 11.13 9.93
C LEU A 298 8.25 12.36 9.34
N CYS A 299 9.54 12.54 9.68
CA CYS A 299 10.38 13.58 9.09
C CYS A 299 10.47 13.46 7.57
N TYR A 300 10.65 12.24 7.03
CA TYR A 300 10.67 11.98 5.60
C TYR A 300 9.35 12.34 4.92
N ASN A 301 8.22 11.92 5.50
CA ASN A 301 6.90 12.20 4.94
C ASN A 301 6.66 13.72 4.85
N LYS A 302 7.03 14.46 5.90
CA LYS A 302 6.96 15.93 5.91
C LYS A 302 7.88 16.56 4.87
N ALA A 303 9.16 16.18 4.87
CA ALA A 303 10.15 16.73 3.92
C ALA A 303 9.74 16.51 2.46
N LYS A 304 9.21 15.33 2.15
CA LYS A 304 8.71 15.00 0.80
C LYS A 304 7.47 15.79 0.43
N TYR A 305 6.54 15.98 1.37
CA TYR A 305 5.37 16.81 1.15
C TYR A 305 5.76 18.27 0.86
N ASP A 306 6.65 18.84 1.68
CA ASP A 306 7.13 20.21 1.51
C ASP A 306 7.88 20.40 0.19
N ALA A 307 8.72 19.42 -0.20
CA ALA A 307 9.40 19.41 -1.50
C ALA A 307 8.41 19.39 -2.67
N ASN A 308 7.39 18.53 -2.62
CA ASN A 308 6.36 18.47 -3.65
C ASN A 308 5.53 19.76 -3.72
N LYS A 309 5.25 20.39 -2.57
CA LYS A 309 4.53 21.67 -2.50
C LYS A 309 5.35 22.81 -3.09
N ALA A 310 6.66 22.88 -2.79
CA ALA A 310 7.57 23.87 -3.36
C ALA A 310 7.71 23.70 -4.89
N ALA A 311 7.84 22.46 -5.38
CA ALA A 311 7.90 22.18 -6.81
C ALA A 311 6.63 22.63 -7.55
N ARG A 312 5.43 22.42 -6.96
CA ARG A 312 4.17 22.90 -7.54
C ARG A 312 4.06 24.42 -7.59
N LYS A 313 4.65 25.14 -6.64
CA LYS A 313 4.68 26.61 -6.62
C LYS A 313 5.68 27.21 -7.60
N ALA A 314 6.76 26.48 -7.92
CA ALA A 314 7.82 26.94 -8.82
C ALA A 314 7.48 26.78 -10.31
N LEU A 315 6.49 25.94 -10.64
CA LEU A 315 5.96 25.86 -12.00
C LEU A 315 5.08 27.10 -12.24
N PRO A 316 5.38 27.96 -13.24
CA PRO A 316 4.46 29.01 -13.61
C PRO A 316 3.16 28.34 -14.07
N VAL A 317 2.06 28.64 -13.39
CA VAL A 317 0.73 28.41 -13.96
C VAL A 317 0.70 29.29 -15.21
N SER A 318 0.85 28.68 -16.39
CA SER A 318 0.75 29.40 -17.65
C SER A 318 -0.65 29.99 -17.74
N SER A 319 -0.78 31.28 -17.42
CA SER A 319 -1.98 32.07 -17.68
C SER A 319 -2.17 32.34 -19.18
N GLN A 320 -1.34 31.76 -20.06
CA GLN A 320 -1.48 31.88 -21.52
C GLN A 320 -2.49 30.88 -22.12
N ASP A 321 -2.88 29.83 -21.42
CA ASP A 321 -3.93 28.91 -21.91
C ASP A 321 -5.36 29.38 -21.58
N LEU A 322 -5.52 30.49 -20.84
CA LEU A 322 -6.83 31.05 -20.51
C LEU A 322 -7.28 32.17 -21.46
N ASN A 323 -6.53 32.48 -22.53
CA ASN A 323 -6.84 33.66 -23.35
C ASN A 323 -6.47 33.62 -24.86
N PRO A 324 -6.83 32.56 -25.62
CA PRO A 324 -7.11 32.74 -27.05
C PRO A 324 -8.61 32.81 -27.37
N LEU A 325 -9.49 32.26 -26.52
CA LEU A 325 -10.92 32.12 -26.83
C LEU A 325 -11.76 33.38 -26.61
N ILE A 326 -11.23 34.41 -25.94
CA ILE A 326 -11.94 35.68 -25.74
C ILE A 326 -11.62 36.69 -26.86
N ARG A 327 -10.50 36.53 -27.59
CA ARG A 327 -10.12 37.47 -28.66
C ARG A 327 -10.77 37.21 -30.02
N THR A 328 -11.40 36.05 -30.23
CA THR A 328 -12.07 35.72 -31.50
C THR A 328 -13.58 35.98 -31.50
N ALA A 329 -14.16 36.41 -30.37
CA ALA A 329 -15.60 36.65 -30.27
C ALA A 329 -16.07 38.03 -30.78
N ASP A 330 -15.15 38.99 -31.00
CA ASP A 330 -15.52 40.38 -31.38
C ASP A 330 -15.37 40.72 -32.87
N GLN A 331 -15.07 39.73 -33.72
CA GLN A 331 -15.15 39.94 -35.17
C GLN A 331 -15.72 38.71 -35.86
N HIS A 332 -17.06 38.66 -36.05
CA HIS A 332 -17.65 38.28 -37.33
C HIS A 332 -19.16 38.62 -37.42
N LYS A 333 -19.47 39.39 -38.46
CA LYS A 333 -20.78 39.74 -39.02
C LYS A 333 -21.49 38.47 -39.54
N PRO A 334 -22.83 38.36 -39.53
CA PRO A 334 -23.51 37.10 -39.87
C PRO A 334 -23.59 36.90 -41.39
N ILE A 335 -23.23 35.71 -41.88
CA ILE A 335 -23.60 35.24 -43.23
C ILE A 335 -24.10 33.79 -43.14
N ASN A 336 -25.28 33.59 -43.73
CA ASN A 336 -26.06 32.37 -43.88
C ASN A 336 -25.30 31.19 -44.52
N GLY A 337 -25.71 29.96 -44.17
CA GLY A 337 -25.75 28.85 -45.14
C GLY A 337 -25.18 27.50 -44.67
N MET A 338 -26.10 26.54 -44.48
CA MET A 338 -26.00 25.10 -44.80
C MET A 338 -24.94 24.17 -44.15
N ASN A 339 -25.50 23.15 -43.49
CA ASN A 339 -25.12 21.72 -43.42
C ASN A 339 -23.75 21.27 -42.90
N GLY A 340 -23.80 20.48 -41.81
CA GLY A 340 -22.78 19.47 -41.50
C GLY A 340 -22.40 19.38 -40.02
N SER A 341 -23.25 18.79 -39.18
CA SER A 341 -22.95 18.57 -37.75
C SER A 341 -21.95 17.42 -37.57
N LEU A 342 -20.65 17.77 -37.56
CA LEU A 342 -19.55 16.91 -37.11
C LEU A 342 -19.47 16.95 -35.57
N HIS A 343 -19.35 15.77 -34.97
CA HIS A 343 -19.28 15.49 -33.54
C HIS A 343 -18.40 16.45 -32.71
N LEU A 344 -19.00 17.07 -31.69
CA LEU A 344 -18.35 17.85 -30.63
C LEU A 344 -17.62 16.93 -29.62
N LEU A 345 -16.30 17.08 -29.50
CA LEU A 345 -15.52 16.65 -28.33
C LEU A 345 -15.36 17.86 -27.40
N THR A 346 -16.08 17.84 -26.27
CA THR A 346 -15.93 18.76 -25.14
C THR A 346 -14.72 18.38 -24.28
N PRO A 347 -13.87 19.33 -23.84
CA PRO A 347 -12.79 19.05 -22.88
C PRO A 347 -13.34 18.99 -21.44
N TYR A 348 -13.22 17.81 -20.83
CA TYR A 348 -13.54 17.49 -19.44
C TYR A 348 -12.28 17.70 -18.58
N ASN A 349 -12.12 18.88 -17.95
CA ASN A 349 -10.95 19.14 -17.11
C ASN A 349 -11.25 19.90 -15.81
N GLU A 350 -12.32 19.52 -15.10
CA GLU A 350 -12.63 20.14 -13.80
C GLU A 350 -13.24 19.19 -12.75
N LYS A 351 -12.91 17.89 -12.77
CA LYS A 351 -13.45 16.91 -11.80
C LYS A 351 -12.45 15.91 -11.19
N ILE A 352 -11.14 16.21 -11.17
CA ILE A 352 -10.12 15.35 -10.52
C ILE A 352 -9.53 16.04 -9.26
N MET A 353 -10.36 16.77 -8.50
CA MET A 353 -9.95 17.26 -7.18
C MET A 353 -11.06 17.21 -6.13
N GLY A 354 -11.94 16.24 -6.27
CA GLY A 354 -12.89 15.86 -5.23
C GLY A 354 -13.50 14.52 -5.58
N LEU A 355 -12.95 13.45 -5.00
CA LEU A 355 -13.60 12.19 -4.58
C LEU A 355 -12.54 11.15 -4.19
#